data_AF-A0A667WQG8-F1
#
_entry.id   AF-A0A667WQG8-F1
#
_cell.length_a   1.000
_cell.length_b   1.000
_cell.length_c   1.000
_cell.angle_alpha   90.00
_cell.angle_beta   90.00
_cell.angle_gamma   90.00
#
_symmetry.space_group_name_H-M   'P 1'
#
loop_
_entity.id
_entity.type
_entity.pdbx_description
1 polymer ?
#
loop_
_entity_poly.entity_id
_entity_poly.type
_entity_poly.pdbx_seq_one_letter_code
_entity_poly.pdbx_strand_id
1 'polypeptide(L)'
;MITLYFLCFPSVARGYSWTPRNRRPEKLRDSLKELEVPAFSLMLSSGVLVTLTLNGPQLDRVCVDRTLVSRLPANTVTDVVLSDRLILLSFLEQNQVGVVYLNKKNQDSPEKLSPSEIKAVCAEVCGTGRRLVRRVALNRLQDMALCWWNLEDPSDELWPWAPTHTHRNNLVLLSCSPTEGLKVLSSVRTEGSLLDCCFSRLQPYQILTVELPTGPQPRGPGEASWAEACVYECARGRLHRLSVTHIPLSSHPVSCSRHPSEATLLLGLSDSSLVLYDQRRGVSLQASCPVPPTLLAWHPAGAVVVVGGGQAELMCFDVGLAPLGLALVAEEVASSATLRLAQHLRCSGGLEALQWGTGLDGGPEGTDVLMLAFHCGPLAALRFRLGALSGGQMGPGELLQQRLRCGQVSQALGILEAMDWSTMGDECYQGLSSVTNYLLRLELNAEREAQLEAALGVFYTPPVPHSDAVLLEYREPISKYARRFFHHLLRHQRFEKAFLLAVDIEARDLFMVSTVSFVAKCDTSPDKRDCKSHNGISFKFACHFNTLLKKSDTPSLKSNTTNEEKRDSERDKKEGLALSFRKERGGGKRNRARADRGQKSICK
;
A
#
# COMPACT_ATOMS: atom_id res chain seq x y z
N MET A 1 24.67 -7.22 20.32
CA MET A 1 23.53 -7.01 19.41
C MET A 1 23.74 -7.87 18.18
N ILE A 2 22.87 -8.85 17.98
CA ILE A 2 22.78 -9.58 16.71
C ILE A 2 21.84 -8.75 15.86
N THR A 3 22.36 -7.74 15.15
CA THR A 3 21.56 -7.08 14.12
C THR A 3 21.58 -8.02 12.92
N LEU A 4 20.41 -8.57 12.60
CA LEU A 4 20.20 -9.52 11.50
C LEU A 4 19.70 -8.77 10.29
N TYR A 5 20.44 -8.84 9.20
CA TYR A 5 19.99 -8.32 7.90
C TYR A 5 19.49 -9.50 7.08
N PHE A 6 18.20 -9.52 6.78
CA PHE A 6 17.54 -10.60 6.06
C PHE A 6 17.55 -10.33 4.57
N LEU A 7 18.08 -11.28 3.80
CA LEU A 7 18.22 -11.18 2.36
C LEU A 7 17.74 -12.51 1.77
N CYS A 8 16.46 -12.57 1.43
CA CYS A 8 15.88 -13.77 0.83
C CYS A 8 16.19 -13.80 -0.68
N PHE A 9 16.72 -14.92 -1.16
CA PHE A 9 16.96 -15.20 -2.58
C PHE A 9 16.20 -16.47 -2.99
N PRO A 10 15.08 -16.39 -3.71
CA PRO A 10 14.57 -17.56 -4.41
C PRO A 10 15.39 -17.78 -5.67
N SER A 11 15.97 -18.97 -5.83
CA SER A 11 16.58 -19.40 -7.08
C SER A 11 15.48 -19.75 -8.08
N VAL A 12 15.20 -18.84 -9.02
CA VAL A 12 14.34 -18.98 -10.21
C VAL A 12 12.89 -19.42 -9.87
N ALA A 13 11.92 -19.00 -10.68
CA ALA A 13 10.58 -19.57 -10.70
C ALA A 13 10.21 -19.69 -12.17
N ARG A 14 10.53 -20.81 -12.81
CA ARG A 14 10.08 -21.00 -14.20
C ARG A 14 8.63 -21.47 -14.19
N GLY A 15 7.70 -20.52 -14.33
CA GLY A 15 6.26 -20.72 -14.53
C GLY A 15 5.89 -21.40 -15.86
N TYR A 16 6.51 -22.52 -16.21
CA TYR A 16 6.11 -23.35 -17.34
C TYR A 16 5.44 -24.63 -16.86
N SER A 17 4.25 -24.92 -17.38
CA SER A 17 3.61 -26.23 -17.27
C SER A 17 4.38 -27.25 -18.12
N TRP A 18 5.44 -27.82 -17.55
CA TRP A 18 6.20 -28.86 -18.25
C TRP A 18 5.50 -30.20 -18.08
N THR A 19 5.01 -30.77 -19.19
CA THR A 19 4.51 -32.14 -19.23
C THR A 19 5.62 -33.07 -19.72
N PRO A 20 6.28 -33.84 -18.85
CA PRO A 20 7.32 -34.77 -19.28
C PRO A 20 6.69 -35.94 -20.04
N ARG A 21 6.98 -36.03 -21.34
CA ARG A 21 6.78 -37.26 -22.13
C ARG A 21 7.98 -38.20 -21.95
N ASN A 22 8.15 -38.89 -20.80
CA ASN A 22 8.92 -40.15 -20.83
C ASN A 22 8.78 -41.08 -19.60
N ARG A 23 8.90 -42.40 -19.87
CA ARG A 23 8.66 -43.55 -18.99
C ARG A 23 9.91 -44.06 -18.24
N ARG A 24 10.62 -43.23 -17.46
CA ARG A 24 11.64 -43.74 -16.50
C ARG A 24 11.62 -42.96 -15.17
N PRO A 25 11.32 -43.62 -14.03
CA PRO A 25 11.04 -42.94 -12.76
C PRO A 25 12.29 -42.42 -12.01
N GLU A 26 13.50 -42.82 -12.39
CA GLU A 26 14.71 -42.54 -11.61
C GLU A 26 15.29 -41.15 -11.94
N LYS A 27 15.35 -40.77 -13.23
CA LYS A 27 15.78 -39.43 -13.67
C LYS A 27 14.78 -38.33 -13.28
N LEU A 28 13.51 -38.68 -13.07
CA LEU A 28 12.49 -37.75 -12.61
C LEU A 28 12.77 -37.28 -11.18
N ARG A 29 13.32 -38.14 -10.31
CA ARG A 29 13.60 -37.82 -8.91
C ARG A 29 14.80 -36.87 -8.78
N ASP A 30 15.80 -37.01 -9.64
CA ASP A 30 16.94 -36.08 -9.68
C ASP A 30 16.60 -34.76 -10.39
N SER A 31 15.77 -34.78 -11.45
CA SER A 31 15.25 -33.54 -12.06
C SER A 31 14.16 -32.85 -11.21
N LEU A 32 13.48 -33.57 -10.30
CA LEU A 32 12.57 -33.00 -9.29
C LEU A 32 13.31 -32.54 -8.03
N LYS A 33 14.54 -32.99 -7.77
CA LYS A 33 15.40 -32.39 -6.73
C LYS A 33 15.90 -31.00 -7.14
N GLU A 34 15.87 -30.69 -8.43
CA GLU A 34 16.05 -29.33 -8.97
C GLU A 34 14.75 -28.49 -8.92
N LEU A 35 13.73 -28.91 -8.16
CA LEU A 35 12.66 -28.01 -7.72
C LEU A 35 13.24 -27.03 -6.68
N GLU A 36 13.68 -25.88 -7.22
CA GLU A 36 13.89 -24.57 -6.59
C GLU A 36 13.68 -24.56 -5.07
N VAL A 37 14.78 -24.76 -4.35
CA VAL A 37 14.85 -24.75 -2.89
C VAL A 37 14.99 -23.30 -2.45
N PRO A 38 14.02 -22.68 -1.75
CA PRO A 38 14.16 -21.30 -1.28
C PRO A 38 15.40 -21.17 -0.38
N ALA A 39 16.29 -20.24 -0.73
CA ALA A 39 17.51 -19.95 0.00
C ALA A 39 17.43 -18.56 0.67
N PHE A 40 17.79 -18.49 1.94
CA PHE A 40 17.78 -17.26 2.73
C PHE A 40 19.21 -16.93 3.11
N SER A 41 19.70 -15.79 2.67
CA SER A 41 20.98 -15.26 3.11
C SER A 41 20.73 -14.27 4.24
N LEU A 42 21.53 -14.35 5.29
CA LEU A 42 21.52 -13.42 6.41
C LEU A 42 22.94 -13.03 6.76
N MET A 43 23.15 -11.76 7.09
CA MET A 43 24.46 -11.32 7.57
C MET A 43 24.39 -10.98 9.05
N LEU A 44 25.32 -11.55 9.81
CA LEU A 44 25.49 -11.25 11.23
C LEU A 44 26.25 -9.93 11.39
N SER A 45 26.06 -9.27 12.54
CA SER A 45 26.79 -8.04 12.89
C SER A 45 28.31 -8.21 12.88
N SER A 46 28.81 -9.44 13.01
CA SER A 46 30.24 -9.79 12.87
C SER A 46 30.73 -9.87 11.42
N GLY A 47 29.90 -9.60 10.42
CA GLY A 47 30.24 -9.73 9.00
C GLY A 47 30.24 -11.18 8.47
N VAL A 48 29.67 -12.13 9.22
CA VAL A 48 29.51 -13.52 8.77
C VAL A 48 28.23 -13.65 7.97
N LEU A 49 28.35 -14.14 6.74
CA LEU A 49 27.21 -14.44 5.87
C LEU A 49 26.76 -15.88 6.13
N VAL A 50 25.49 -16.08 6.43
CA VAL A 50 24.88 -17.40 6.62
C VAL A 50 23.81 -17.57 5.57
N THR A 51 23.86 -18.66 4.81
CA THR A 51 22.84 -19.01 3.82
C THR A 51 22.13 -20.28 4.27
N LEU A 52 20.81 -20.19 4.45
CA LEU A 52 19.93 -21.28 4.84
C LEU A 52 19.16 -21.75 3.61
N THR A 53 19.24 -23.02 3.24
CA THR A 53 18.39 -23.59 2.19
C THR A 53 17.26 -24.40 2.82
N LEU A 54 16.02 -24.14 2.42
CA LEU A 54 14.84 -24.82 2.97
C LEU A 54 14.22 -25.74 1.93
N ASN A 55 14.08 -27.02 2.26
CA ASN A 55 13.30 -27.97 1.47
C ASN A 55 11.90 -28.11 2.09
N GLY A 56 10.93 -27.36 1.57
CA GLY A 56 9.59 -27.26 2.16
C GLY A 56 9.63 -26.62 3.55
N PRO A 57 9.07 -27.23 4.60
CA PRO A 57 9.16 -26.71 5.97
C PRO A 57 10.46 -27.13 6.70
N GLN A 58 11.34 -27.93 6.07
CA GLN A 58 12.56 -28.42 6.71
C GLN A 58 13.78 -27.63 6.24
N LEU A 59 14.70 -27.36 7.18
CA LEU A 59 16.02 -26.82 6.88
C LEU A 59 16.89 -27.93 6.29
N ASP A 60 17.31 -27.75 5.05
CA ASP A 60 18.10 -28.73 4.31
C ASP A 60 19.61 -28.50 4.51
N ARG A 61 20.07 -27.26 4.32
CA ARG A 61 21.49 -26.90 4.46
C ARG A 61 21.69 -25.54 5.13
N VAL A 62 22.79 -25.44 5.87
CA VAL A 62 23.30 -24.18 6.43
C VAL A 62 24.72 -23.98 5.94
N CYS A 63 24.95 -22.94 5.16
CA CYS A 63 26.26 -22.51 4.70
C CYS A 63 26.69 -21.30 5.54
N VAL A 64 27.86 -21.37 6.19
CA VAL A 64 28.42 -20.25 6.95
C VAL A 64 29.69 -19.78 6.25
N ASP A 65 29.66 -18.57 5.74
CA ASP A 65 30.75 -17.93 5.03
C ASP A 65 31.35 -16.79 5.88
N ARG A 66 32.65 -16.92 6.17
CA ARG A 66 33.44 -15.96 6.96
C ARG A 66 34.45 -15.17 6.12
N THR A 67 34.40 -15.32 4.79
CA THR A 67 35.36 -14.67 3.86
C THR A 67 35.40 -13.15 3.97
N LEU A 68 34.29 -12.52 4.35
CA LEU A 68 34.20 -11.07 4.51
C LEU A 68 34.82 -10.58 5.83
N VAL A 69 34.75 -11.37 6.90
CA VAL A 69 35.15 -10.94 8.26
C VAL A 69 36.57 -10.38 8.31
N SER A 70 37.51 -10.96 7.56
CA SER A 70 38.90 -10.50 7.53
C SER A 70 39.17 -9.32 6.60
N ARG A 71 38.18 -8.88 5.82
CA ARG A 71 38.30 -7.83 4.79
C ARG A 71 37.51 -6.56 5.11
N LEU A 72 36.67 -6.60 6.14
CA LEU A 72 35.91 -5.43 6.58
C LEU A 72 36.78 -4.53 7.45
N PRO A 73 36.61 -3.20 7.36
CA PRO A 73 37.42 -2.23 8.09
C PRO A 73 37.06 -2.17 9.59
N ALA A 74 35.85 -2.62 9.97
CA ALA A 74 35.39 -2.65 11.36
C ALA A 74 34.68 -3.98 11.70
N ASN A 75 34.63 -4.29 13.00
CA ASN A 75 34.11 -5.56 13.52
C ASN A 75 32.59 -5.61 13.63
N THR A 76 31.93 -4.45 13.70
CA THR A 76 30.49 -4.34 13.97
C THR A 76 29.76 -3.65 12.82
N VAL A 77 28.98 -4.44 12.08
CA VAL A 77 28.14 -3.98 10.95
C VAL A 77 26.76 -3.52 11.44
N THR A 78 26.35 -2.30 11.07
CA THR A 78 25.10 -1.63 11.50
C THR A 78 23.96 -1.68 10.52
N ASP A 79 24.23 -1.83 9.22
CA ASP A 79 23.24 -2.10 8.21
C ASP A 79 23.85 -2.73 6.96
N VAL A 80 23.06 -3.53 6.24
CA VAL A 80 23.52 -4.31 5.08
C VAL A 80 22.45 -4.35 4.00
N VAL A 81 22.86 -4.04 2.77
CA VAL A 81 22.07 -4.33 1.58
C VAL A 81 22.87 -5.24 0.66
N LEU A 82 22.37 -6.45 0.46
CA LEU A 82 22.94 -7.38 -0.51
C LEU A 82 22.15 -7.29 -1.80
N SER A 83 22.90 -7.13 -2.87
CA SER A 83 22.42 -7.22 -4.22
C SER A 83 23.10 -8.37 -4.96
N ASP A 84 22.65 -8.63 -6.17
CA ASP A 84 23.21 -9.61 -7.06
C ASP A 84 24.64 -9.24 -7.53
N ARG A 85 24.97 -7.93 -7.57
CA ARG A 85 26.28 -7.42 -8.00
C ARG A 85 27.16 -6.91 -6.88
N LEU A 86 26.60 -6.54 -5.74
CA LEU A 86 27.36 -5.89 -4.67
C LEU A 86 26.73 -6.08 -3.30
N ILE A 87 27.56 -5.97 -2.26
CA ILE A 87 27.14 -5.92 -0.85
C ILE A 87 27.49 -4.54 -0.31
N LEU A 88 26.50 -3.77 0.12
CA LEU A 88 26.68 -2.46 0.76
C LEU A 88 26.57 -2.62 2.28
N LEU A 89 27.50 -2.02 3.02
CA LEU A 89 27.71 -2.21 4.45
C LEU A 89 27.91 -0.88 5.15
N SER A 90 27.30 -0.68 6.32
CA SER A 90 27.66 0.40 7.23
C SER A 90 28.28 -0.14 8.52
N PHE A 91 29.13 0.67 9.15
CA PHE A 91 29.86 0.28 10.36
C PHE A 91 29.50 1.16 11.56
N LEU A 92 29.46 0.56 12.75
CA LEU A 92 29.13 1.28 14.00
C LEU A 92 30.28 2.16 14.48
N GLU A 93 31.46 1.56 14.53
CA GLU A 93 32.66 2.12 15.16
C GLU A 93 33.42 3.08 14.24
N GLN A 94 33.18 2.97 12.94
CA GLN A 94 33.83 3.77 11.91
C GLN A 94 32.79 4.53 11.12
N ASN A 95 33.10 5.78 10.80
CA ASN A 95 32.29 6.63 9.94
C ASN A 95 32.48 6.26 8.46
N GLN A 96 32.36 4.97 8.13
CA GLN A 96 32.61 4.44 6.81
C GLN A 96 31.42 3.62 6.32
N VAL A 97 31.23 3.64 5.01
CA VAL A 97 30.35 2.72 4.29
C VAL A 97 31.24 1.90 3.35
N GLY A 98 31.07 0.59 3.37
CA GLY A 98 31.82 -0.36 2.55
C GLY A 98 30.95 -0.93 1.44
N VAL A 99 31.52 -1.10 0.25
CA VAL A 99 30.94 -1.87 -0.84
C VAL A 99 31.86 -3.03 -1.18
N VAL A 100 31.26 -4.20 -1.31
CA VAL A 100 31.92 -5.42 -1.76
C VAL A 100 31.34 -5.80 -3.13
N TYR A 101 32.12 -5.67 -4.19
CA TYR A 101 31.65 -6.04 -5.53
C TYR A 101 31.73 -7.55 -5.74
N LEU A 102 30.64 -8.15 -6.24
CA LEU A 102 30.49 -9.57 -6.53
C LEU A 102 30.68 -9.81 -8.03
N ASN A 103 31.62 -10.68 -8.40
CA ASN A 103 31.87 -11.03 -9.80
C ASN A 103 31.09 -12.30 -10.17
N LYS A 104 29.96 -12.15 -10.88
CA LYS A 104 29.03 -13.24 -11.21
C LYS A 104 29.52 -14.28 -12.24
N LYS A 105 30.80 -14.29 -12.62
CA LYS A 105 31.25 -15.07 -13.79
C LYS A 105 31.18 -16.60 -13.65
N ASN A 106 30.93 -17.18 -12.47
CA ASN A 106 30.87 -18.64 -12.27
C ASN A 106 30.11 -19.06 -10.99
N GLN A 107 28.81 -18.78 -10.86
CA GLN A 107 28.03 -19.35 -9.74
C GLN A 107 26.69 -19.92 -10.19
N ASP A 108 26.67 -21.24 -10.41
CA ASP A 108 25.45 -22.06 -10.52
C ASP A 108 24.86 -22.43 -9.14
N SER A 109 25.48 -21.96 -8.04
CA SER A 109 25.00 -22.22 -6.67
C SER A 109 25.34 -21.08 -5.71
N PRO A 110 24.42 -20.62 -4.85
CA PRO A 110 24.59 -19.47 -3.94
C PRO A 110 25.42 -19.79 -2.68
N GLU A 111 26.44 -20.65 -2.78
CA GLU A 111 26.92 -21.41 -1.61
C GLU A 111 28.21 -20.92 -0.97
N LYS A 112 29.06 -20.14 -1.67
CA LYS A 112 30.28 -19.60 -1.07
C LYS A 112 30.84 -18.45 -1.89
N LEU A 113 31.19 -17.33 -1.25
CA LEU A 113 31.93 -16.27 -1.89
C LEU A 113 33.36 -16.76 -2.19
N SER A 114 33.78 -16.67 -3.45
CA SER A 114 35.13 -17.00 -3.88
C SER A 114 36.10 -15.91 -3.35
N PRO A 115 37.05 -16.22 -2.44
CA PRO A 115 37.89 -15.20 -1.80
C PRO A 115 38.81 -14.43 -2.76
N SER A 116 38.98 -14.93 -3.99
CA SER A 116 39.82 -14.35 -5.05
C SER A 116 39.12 -13.26 -5.87
N GLU A 117 37.80 -13.10 -5.74
CA GLU A 117 37.00 -12.22 -6.61
C GLU A 117 36.39 -11.01 -5.86
N ILE A 118 36.70 -10.87 -4.58
CA ILE A 118 36.10 -9.90 -3.66
C ILE A 118 36.96 -8.62 -3.60
N LYS A 119 36.48 -7.52 -4.17
CA LYS A 119 37.04 -6.17 -3.97
C LYS A 119 36.17 -5.39 -3.00
N ALA A 120 36.65 -5.17 -1.78
CA ALA A 120 36.03 -4.30 -0.79
C ALA A 120 36.60 -2.88 -0.94
N VAL A 121 35.72 -1.89 -1.09
CA VAL A 121 36.04 -0.47 -1.17
C VAL A 121 35.24 0.26 -0.11
N CYS A 122 35.88 1.14 0.66
CA CYS A 122 35.21 1.91 1.70
C CYS A 122 35.27 3.41 1.38
N ALA A 123 34.19 4.13 1.70
CA ALA A 123 34.11 5.57 1.62
C ALA A 123 33.80 6.15 3.00
N GLU A 124 34.49 7.22 3.38
CA GLU A 124 34.21 7.95 4.61
C GLU A 124 32.96 8.81 4.46
N VAL A 125 32.07 8.72 5.44
CA VAL A 125 30.81 9.42 5.51
C VAL A 125 30.85 10.41 6.66
N CYS A 126 30.28 11.61 6.49
CA CYS A 126 30.23 12.63 7.53
C CYS A 126 29.44 12.15 8.77
N GLY A 127 29.67 12.77 9.93
CA GLY A 127 28.91 12.53 11.17
C GLY A 127 29.80 12.42 12.40
N THR A 128 29.66 13.33 13.36
CA THR A 128 30.45 13.34 14.60
C THR A 128 29.67 12.60 15.69
N GLY A 129 29.83 11.28 15.76
CA GLY A 129 29.27 10.45 16.82
C GLY A 129 29.95 9.08 16.82
N ARG A 130 30.46 8.65 17.98
CA ARG A 130 31.29 7.43 18.06
C ARG A 130 30.50 6.13 17.86
N ARG A 131 29.16 6.19 17.79
CA ARG A 131 28.25 5.02 17.69
C ARG A 131 26.92 5.32 16.99
N LEU A 132 26.96 6.00 15.85
CA LEU A 132 25.76 6.26 15.06
C LEU A 132 25.27 4.97 14.39
N VAL A 133 24.00 4.61 14.60
CA VAL A 133 23.36 3.49 13.89
C VAL A 133 22.99 3.99 12.49
N ARG A 134 23.84 3.65 11.52
CA ARG A 134 23.67 4.06 10.12
C ARG A 134 22.90 3.01 9.33
N ARG A 135 21.88 3.45 8.62
CA ARG A 135 21.11 2.64 7.68
C ARG A 135 21.54 2.90 6.25
N VAL A 136 21.52 1.86 5.42
CA VAL A 136 21.93 1.94 4.03
C VAL A 136 20.82 1.44 3.10
N ALA A 137 20.71 2.05 1.92
CA ALA A 137 19.79 1.62 0.87
C ALA A 137 20.48 1.66 -0.49
N LEU A 138 20.01 0.83 -1.43
CA LEU A 138 20.44 0.82 -2.82
C LEU A 138 19.25 1.12 -3.73
N ASN A 139 19.51 1.85 -4.82
CA ASN A 139 18.49 2.04 -5.82
C ASN A 139 18.35 0.79 -6.72
N ARG A 140 17.27 0.73 -7.50
CA ARG A 140 16.96 -0.41 -8.38
C ARG A 140 18.04 -0.67 -9.43
N LEU A 141 18.74 0.36 -9.90
CA LEU A 141 19.79 0.26 -10.90
C LEU A 141 21.16 -0.12 -10.31
N GLN A 142 21.30 -0.08 -8.98
CA GLN A 142 22.51 -0.39 -8.23
C GLN A 142 23.73 0.47 -8.63
N ASP A 143 23.47 1.69 -9.08
CA ASP A 143 24.48 2.71 -9.37
C ASP A 143 24.56 3.77 -8.26
N MET A 144 23.50 3.89 -7.44
CA MET A 144 23.40 4.82 -6.33
C MET A 144 23.10 4.11 -5.01
N ALA A 145 23.78 4.57 -3.97
CA ALA A 145 23.63 4.13 -2.59
C ALA A 145 23.26 5.32 -1.69
N LEU A 146 22.53 5.03 -0.62
CA LEU A 146 22.09 6.00 0.37
C LEU A 146 22.58 5.54 1.73
N CYS A 147 23.07 6.47 2.55
CA CYS A 147 23.42 6.24 3.94
C CYS A 147 22.75 7.31 4.80
N TRP A 148 22.02 6.91 5.83
CA TRP A 148 21.31 7.84 6.71
C TRP A 148 21.29 7.40 8.17
N TRP A 149 21.07 8.36 9.06
CA TRP A 149 20.92 8.14 10.50
C TRP A 149 19.99 9.17 11.12
N ASN A 150 19.55 8.92 12.34
CA ASN A 150 18.71 9.86 13.08
C ASN A 150 19.53 11.02 13.62
N LEU A 151 18.94 12.22 13.58
CA LEU A 151 19.50 13.39 14.25
C LEU A 151 19.46 13.13 15.77
N GLU A 152 20.61 13.21 16.43
CA GLU A 152 20.70 13.12 17.89
C GLU A 152 20.04 14.36 18.52
N ASP A 153 19.41 14.16 19.69
CA ASP A 153 18.86 15.28 20.47
C ASP A 153 20.00 16.24 20.84
N PRO A 154 19.79 17.57 20.75
CA PRO A 154 20.82 18.57 21.01
C PRO A 154 21.32 18.59 22.47
N SER A 155 20.79 17.74 23.35
CA SER A 155 21.18 17.65 24.76
C SER A 155 22.48 16.89 24.99
N ASP A 156 22.92 16.02 24.07
CA ASP A 156 23.87 14.96 24.44
C ASP A 156 25.34 15.17 24.09
N GLU A 157 25.77 16.29 23.47
CA GLU A 157 27.17 16.77 23.53
C GLU A 157 27.37 18.01 22.62
N LEU A 158 27.08 19.21 23.14
CA LEU A 158 27.49 20.47 22.49
C LEU A 158 28.80 20.97 23.09
N TRP A 159 29.93 20.54 22.53
CA TRP A 159 31.19 21.21 22.81
C TRP A 159 31.27 22.52 22.00
N PRO A 160 31.57 23.67 22.65
CA PRO A 160 31.50 25.01 22.02
C PRO A 160 32.50 25.26 20.90
N TRP A 161 33.41 24.33 20.61
CA TRP A 161 34.47 24.44 19.59
C TRP A 161 34.29 23.45 18.42
N ALA A 162 33.14 22.76 18.30
CA ALA A 162 32.87 21.88 17.17
C ALA A 162 32.72 22.67 15.85
N PRO A 163 33.30 22.21 14.72
CA PRO A 163 33.30 22.97 13.47
C PRO A 163 31.90 23.22 12.91
N THR A 164 31.74 24.40 12.33
CA THR A 164 30.48 24.99 11.88
C THR A 164 29.86 24.27 10.66
N HIS A 165 28.56 23.99 10.78
CA HIS A 165 27.54 23.73 9.74
C HIS A 165 27.61 22.47 8.84
N THR A 166 28.77 21.91 8.47
CA THR A 166 28.84 20.72 7.58
C THR A 166 28.66 19.37 8.29
N HIS A 167 28.79 19.33 9.61
CA HIS A 167 28.77 18.08 10.40
C HIS A 167 27.38 17.63 10.88
N ARG A 168 26.31 18.32 10.47
CA ARG A 168 24.92 18.03 10.89
C ARG A 168 24.07 17.37 9.81
N ASN A 169 24.65 17.03 8.66
CA ASN A 169 23.96 16.29 7.62
C ASN A 169 23.77 14.85 8.07
N ASN A 170 22.60 14.29 7.83
CA ASN A 170 22.22 12.95 8.27
C ASN A 170 21.67 12.08 7.13
N LEU A 171 21.69 12.62 5.90
CA LEU A 171 21.36 11.93 4.66
C LEU A 171 22.54 12.09 3.69
N VAL A 172 23.15 10.98 3.26
CA VAL A 172 24.34 10.98 2.40
C VAL A 172 24.12 10.11 1.17
N LEU A 173 24.29 10.72 0.01
CA LEU A 173 24.22 10.06 -1.29
C LEU A 173 25.60 9.61 -1.75
N LEU A 174 25.68 8.36 -2.20
CA LEU A 174 26.90 7.69 -2.62
C LEU A 174 26.72 7.17 -4.07
N SER A 175 27.73 7.37 -4.92
CA SER A 175 27.88 6.62 -6.18
C SER A 175 28.44 5.24 -5.83
N CYS A 176 27.88 4.17 -6.36
CA CYS A 176 28.42 2.81 -6.24
C CYS A 176 28.65 2.16 -7.60
N SER A 177 28.67 2.95 -8.68
CA SER A 177 28.86 2.44 -10.04
C SER A 177 30.16 1.62 -10.18
N PRO A 178 30.18 0.56 -11.02
CA PRO A 178 31.38 -0.25 -11.23
C PRO A 178 32.57 0.53 -11.80
N THR A 179 32.29 1.63 -12.52
CA THR A 179 33.28 2.46 -13.19
C THR A 179 33.87 3.52 -12.26
N GLU A 180 33.06 4.18 -11.44
CA GLU A 180 33.54 5.25 -10.55
C GLU A 180 33.96 4.75 -9.17
N GLY A 181 33.49 3.57 -8.78
CA GLY A 181 33.66 3.01 -7.44
C GLY A 181 32.78 3.73 -6.40
N LEU A 182 32.95 3.34 -5.14
CA LEU A 182 32.21 3.95 -4.03
C LEU A 182 32.72 5.37 -3.74
N LYS A 183 31.86 6.38 -3.93
CA LYS A 183 32.20 7.81 -3.68
C LYS A 183 31.04 8.59 -3.09
N VAL A 184 31.32 9.49 -2.15
CA VAL A 184 30.32 10.44 -1.65
C VAL A 184 30.04 11.51 -2.69
N LEU A 185 28.78 11.66 -3.08
CA LEU A 185 28.33 12.65 -4.06
C LEU A 185 27.82 13.92 -3.39
N SER A 186 26.93 13.76 -2.42
CA SER A 186 26.35 14.88 -1.66
C SER A 186 25.86 14.45 -0.29
N SER A 187 25.69 15.41 0.60
CA SER A 187 25.08 15.21 1.90
C SER A 187 24.13 16.36 2.21
N VAL A 188 22.99 16.03 2.83
CA VAL A 188 21.92 16.97 3.19
C VAL A 188 21.48 16.72 4.62
N ARG A 189 21.04 17.78 5.28
CA ARG A 189 20.39 17.72 6.59
C ARG A 189 18.87 17.71 6.40
N THR A 190 18.20 16.75 7.03
CA THR A 190 16.73 16.70 7.10
C THR A 190 16.20 17.69 8.13
N GLU A 191 14.93 18.08 8.00
CA GLU A 191 14.32 19.02 8.95
C GLU A 191 13.86 18.29 10.21
N GLY A 192 13.44 17.03 10.06
CA GLY A 192 13.03 16.15 11.14
C GLY A 192 13.97 14.95 11.36
N SER A 193 13.68 14.15 12.39
CA SER A 193 14.24 12.81 12.57
C SER A 193 13.59 11.84 11.58
N LEU A 194 14.33 10.85 11.09
CA LEU A 194 13.87 9.97 10.02
C LEU A 194 13.21 8.70 10.60
N LEU A 195 11.93 8.51 10.30
CA LEU A 195 11.24 7.25 10.58
C LEU A 195 11.54 6.21 9.50
N ASP A 196 11.56 6.64 8.24
CA ASP A 196 11.93 5.82 7.08
C ASP A 196 12.61 6.66 6.00
N CYS A 197 13.50 6.03 5.25
CA CYS A 197 14.18 6.62 4.11
C CYS A 197 14.64 5.53 3.14
N CYS A 198 14.10 5.58 1.91
CA CYS A 198 14.33 4.59 0.88
C CYS A 198 14.34 5.22 -0.53
N PHE A 199 14.91 4.52 -1.51
CA PHE A 199 14.77 4.90 -2.92
C PHE A 199 13.37 4.54 -3.44
N SER A 200 12.86 5.36 -4.36
CA SER A 200 11.63 5.02 -5.08
C SER A 200 11.86 3.81 -6.00
N ARG A 201 10.93 2.86 -5.93
CA ARG A 201 10.74 1.70 -6.80
C ARG A 201 10.28 2.11 -8.20
N LEU A 202 9.57 3.23 -8.32
CA LEU A 202 9.06 3.78 -9.58
C LEU A 202 10.09 4.68 -10.28
N GLN A 203 10.85 5.46 -9.51
CA GLN A 203 11.84 6.40 -10.01
C GLN A 203 13.22 6.19 -9.34
N PRO A 204 14.22 5.64 -10.05
CA PRO A 204 15.47 5.17 -9.44
C PRO A 204 16.37 6.27 -8.86
N TYR A 205 16.12 7.53 -9.20
CA TYR A 205 16.86 8.70 -8.72
C TYR A 205 16.04 9.57 -7.75
N GLN A 206 14.90 9.09 -7.29
CA GLN A 206 14.13 9.72 -6.23
C GLN A 206 14.29 8.95 -4.92
N ILE A 207 14.32 9.71 -3.82
CA ILE A 207 14.39 9.22 -2.45
C ILE A 207 13.15 9.71 -1.72
N LEU A 208 12.52 8.81 -0.99
CA LEU A 208 11.31 9.06 -0.21
C LEU A 208 11.68 9.00 1.26
N THR A 209 11.33 10.05 2.03
CA THR A 209 11.54 10.09 3.49
C THR A 209 10.20 10.20 4.22
N VAL A 210 10.17 9.72 5.46
CA VAL A 210 9.16 10.06 6.45
C VAL A 210 9.88 10.72 7.61
N GLU A 211 9.66 12.01 7.80
CA GLU A 211 10.33 12.87 8.78
C GLU A 211 9.38 13.23 9.92
N LEU A 212 9.90 13.22 11.14
CA LEU A 212 9.19 13.60 12.35
C LEU A 212 9.79 14.89 12.92
N PRO A 213 8.97 15.86 13.34
CA PRO A 213 9.46 17.15 13.82
C PRO A 213 10.39 16.97 15.02
N THR A 214 11.58 17.59 14.97
CA THR A 214 12.52 17.64 16.11
C THR A 214 12.10 18.74 17.08
N GLY A 215 11.53 18.37 18.23
CA GLY A 215 11.10 19.29 19.28
C GLY A 215 10.44 18.55 20.45
N PRO A 216 10.19 19.23 21.60
CA PRO A 216 9.50 18.60 22.72
C PRO A 216 8.14 18.09 22.22
N GLN A 217 7.98 16.77 22.29
CA GLN A 217 6.75 16.12 21.86
C GLN A 217 5.55 16.73 22.59
N PRO A 218 4.40 16.90 21.92
CA PRO A 218 3.17 17.27 22.57
C PRO A 218 2.84 16.24 23.66
N ARG A 219 2.96 16.65 24.93
CA ARG A 219 2.74 15.79 26.11
C ARG A 219 1.29 15.86 26.62
N GLY A 220 0.42 16.56 25.90
CA GLY A 220 -0.97 16.77 26.28
C GLY A 220 -1.96 15.98 25.40
N PRO A 221 -3.04 15.40 25.97
CA PRO A 221 -4.16 14.92 25.18
C PRO A 221 -4.82 16.11 24.46
N GLY A 222 -4.64 16.21 23.14
CA GLY A 222 -5.27 17.22 22.28
C GLY A 222 -4.32 18.06 21.42
N GLU A 223 -3.00 17.94 21.58
CA GLU A 223 -2.06 18.55 20.65
C GLU A 223 -1.78 17.62 19.46
N ALA A 224 -2.06 18.11 18.25
CA ALA A 224 -1.95 17.33 17.03
C ALA A 224 -0.50 16.87 16.79
N SER A 225 -0.30 15.56 16.60
CA SER A 225 0.96 15.04 16.08
C SER A 225 0.94 15.10 14.56
N TRP A 226 2.10 15.13 13.92
CA TRP A 226 2.20 15.07 12.46
C TRP A 226 3.47 14.35 12.01
N ALA A 227 3.43 13.88 10.77
CA ALA A 227 4.57 13.37 10.04
C ALA A 227 4.70 14.10 8.70
N GLU A 228 5.92 14.22 8.20
CA GLU A 228 6.20 14.84 6.91
C GLU A 228 6.70 13.78 5.94
N ALA A 229 5.95 13.56 4.85
CA ALA A 229 6.42 12.73 3.75
C ALA A 229 7.12 13.63 2.72
N CYS A 230 8.44 13.52 2.60
CA CYS A 230 9.23 14.32 1.66
C CYS A 230 9.73 13.47 0.49
N VAL A 231 9.85 14.12 -0.67
CA VAL A 231 10.48 13.55 -1.87
C VAL A 231 11.73 14.34 -2.19
N TYR A 232 12.85 13.63 -2.34
CA TYR A 232 14.12 14.18 -2.77
C TYR A 232 14.49 13.62 -4.14
N GLU A 233 15.09 14.43 -5.00
CA GLU A 233 15.63 14.02 -6.28
C GLU A 233 17.15 14.14 -6.29
N CYS A 234 17.78 13.11 -6.83
CA CYS A 234 19.19 13.15 -7.18
C CYS A 234 19.36 13.72 -8.59
N ALA A 235 19.68 15.01 -8.67
CA ALA A 235 20.04 15.67 -9.93
C ALA A 235 21.53 16.03 -9.92
N ARG A 236 22.29 15.54 -10.91
CA ARG A 236 23.71 15.86 -11.11
C ARG A 236 24.59 15.61 -9.86
N GLY A 237 24.31 14.51 -9.14
CA GLY A 237 25.03 14.13 -7.92
C GLY A 237 24.66 14.94 -6.67
N ARG A 238 23.65 15.81 -6.75
CA ARG A 238 23.14 16.60 -5.63
C ARG A 238 21.73 16.16 -5.26
N LEU A 239 21.43 16.21 -3.97
CA LEU A 239 20.10 15.98 -3.44
C LEU A 239 19.32 17.29 -3.34
N HIS A 240 18.14 17.33 -3.94
CA HIS A 240 17.21 18.45 -3.86
C HIS A 240 15.85 17.97 -3.34
N ARG A 241 15.29 18.67 -2.35
CA ARG A 241 13.95 18.37 -1.85
C ARG A 241 12.90 18.93 -2.82
N LEU A 242 12.12 18.05 -3.42
CA LEU A 242 11.10 18.38 -4.42
C LEU A 242 9.75 18.75 -3.79
N SER A 243 9.32 17.98 -2.79
CA SER A 243 8.02 18.18 -2.16
C SER A 243 8.03 17.74 -0.70
N VAL A 244 7.11 18.33 0.06
CA VAL A 244 6.84 18.02 1.47
C VAL A 244 5.33 17.90 1.62
N THR A 245 4.87 16.79 2.18
CA THR A 245 3.46 16.54 2.45
C THR A 245 3.25 16.40 3.95
N HIS A 246 2.51 17.32 4.57
CA HIS A 246 2.19 17.25 5.98
C HIS A 246 1.00 16.31 6.23
N ILE A 247 1.20 15.31 7.08
CA ILE A 247 0.20 14.30 7.42
C ILE A 247 -0.22 14.53 8.88
N PRO A 248 -1.46 14.99 9.13
CA PRO A 248 -1.97 15.15 10.49
C PRO A 248 -2.30 13.80 11.12
N LEU A 249 -1.89 13.59 12.38
CA LEU A 249 -2.01 12.32 13.10
C LEU A 249 -2.65 12.52 14.48
N SER A 250 -3.36 11.49 14.95
CA SER A 250 -3.97 11.48 16.29
C SER A 250 -2.95 11.35 17.41
N SER A 251 -1.82 10.70 17.15
CA SER A 251 -0.75 10.47 18.10
C SER A 251 0.58 10.24 17.40
N HIS A 252 1.65 10.08 18.17
CA HIS A 252 3.01 9.97 17.65
C HIS A 252 3.19 8.68 16.82
N PRO A 253 3.71 8.77 15.58
CA PRO A 253 4.01 7.60 14.76
C PRO A 253 5.26 6.87 15.26
N VAL A 254 5.17 5.55 15.37
CA VAL A 254 6.23 4.66 15.86
C VAL A 254 6.84 3.80 14.76
N SER A 255 6.08 3.57 13.69
CA SER A 255 6.51 2.74 12.55
C SER A 255 5.84 3.22 11.27
N CYS A 256 6.42 2.88 10.12
CA CYS A 256 5.81 3.16 8.84
C CYS A 256 6.17 2.12 7.78
N SER A 257 5.33 1.99 6.77
CA SER A 257 5.60 1.16 5.60
C SER A 257 4.87 1.70 4.38
N ARG A 258 5.54 1.71 3.23
CA ARG A 258 4.99 2.21 1.97
C ARG A 258 4.39 1.09 1.15
N HIS A 259 3.27 1.37 0.51
CA HIS A 259 2.70 0.43 -0.45
C HIS A 259 3.63 0.31 -1.68
N PRO A 260 3.75 -0.87 -2.33
CA PRO A 260 4.58 -1.08 -3.51
C PRO A 260 4.36 -0.11 -4.69
N SER A 261 3.16 0.44 -4.83
CA SER A 261 2.84 1.46 -5.84
C SER A 261 3.19 2.89 -5.43
N GLU A 262 3.68 3.10 -4.20
CA GLU A 262 4.08 4.40 -3.63
C GLU A 262 2.97 5.45 -3.50
N ALA A 263 1.74 5.13 -3.90
CA ALA A 263 0.60 6.04 -3.80
C ALA A 263 0.09 6.22 -2.35
N THR A 264 0.36 5.24 -1.49
CA THR A 264 -0.12 5.23 -0.10
C THR A 264 1.00 4.93 0.89
N LEU A 265 0.90 5.56 2.07
CA LEU A 265 1.82 5.41 3.19
C LEU A 265 1.04 4.94 4.41
N LEU A 266 1.46 3.82 5.00
CA LEU A 266 0.90 3.33 6.26
C LEU A 266 1.77 3.76 7.44
N LEU A 267 1.12 4.31 8.47
CA LEU A 267 1.74 4.77 9.70
C LEU A 267 1.14 4.02 10.88
N GLY A 268 2.00 3.43 11.72
CA GLY A 268 1.61 2.85 12.99
C GLY A 268 1.83 3.85 14.10
N LEU A 269 0.82 4.10 14.92
CA LEU A 269 0.85 5.12 15.95
C LEU A 269 0.97 4.53 17.37
N SER A 270 1.47 5.35 18.29
CA SER A 270 1.69 4.99 19.70
C SER A 270 0.39 4.72 20.47
N ASP A 271 -0.76 5.24 20.02
CA ASP A 271 -2.09 4.95 20.57
C ASP A 271 -2.67 3.59 20.11
N SER A 272 -1.87 2.74 19.48
CA SER A 272 -2.30 1.47 18.88
C SER A 272 -3.26 1.62 17.71
N SER A 273 -3.25 2.75 17.00
CA SER A 273 -3.95 2.90 15.72
C SER A 273 -3.01 2.82 14.52
N LEU A 274 -3.59 2.44 13.38
CA LEU A 274 -2.97 2.44 12.06
C LEU A 274 -3.64 3.52 11.22
N VAL A 275 -2.85 4.33 10.53
CA VAL A 275 -3.32 5.38 9.63
C VAL A 275 -2.74 5.13 8.24
N LEU A 276 -3.60 4.84 7.26
CA LEU A 276 -3.22 4.72 5.85
C LEU A 276 -3.52 6.04 5.15
N TYR A 277 -2.47 6.75 4.75
CA TYR A 277 -2.56 8.00 4.03
C TYR A 277 -2.44 7.79 2.52
N ASP A 278 -3.44 8.22 1.76
CA ASP A 278 -3.40 8.24 0.29
C ASP A 278 -3.05 9.65 -0.21
N GLN A 279 -1.92 9.77 -0.91
CA GLN A 279 -1.43 11.05 -1.42
C GLN A 279 -2.36 11.66 -2.48
N ARG A 280 -3.07 10.83 -3.26
CA ARG A 280 -3.96 11.28 -4.34
C ARG A 280 -5.28 11.81 -3.78
N ARG A 281 -5.78 11.17 -2.72
CA ARG A 281 -7.09 11.51 -2.12
C ARG A 281 -6.98 12.49 -0.97
N GLY A 282 -5.81 12.59 -0.32
CA GLY A 282 -5.64 13.33 0.93
C GLY A 282 -6.47 12.75 2.09
N VAL A 283 -7.05 11.56 1.90
CA VAL A 283 -7.89 10.86 2.88
C VAL A 283 -7.01 9.85 3.61
N SER A 284 -7.15 9.82 4.94
CA SER A 284 -6.59 8.79 5.79
C SER A 284 -7.66 7.76 6.20
N LEU A 285 -7.41 6.47 5.94
CA LEU A 285 -8.16 5.39 6.58
C LEU A 285 -7.52 5.09 7.93
N GLN A 286 -8.33 4.73 8.93
CA GLN A 286 -7.84 4.39 10.27
C GLN A 286 -8.36 3.02 10.72
N ALA A 287 -7.48 2.23 11.31
CA ALA A 287 -7.80 0.97 11.97
C ALA A 287 -7.21 0.95 13.40
N SER A 288 -7.80 0.15 14.29
CA SER A 288 -7.30 -0.05 15.65
C SER A 288 -6.63 -1.42 15.76
N CYS A 289 -5.50 -1.45 16.46
CA CYS A 289 -4.79 -2.67 16.80
C CYS A 289 -4.93 -2.97 18.31
N PRO A 290 -5.02 -4.25 18.72
CA PRO A 290 -4.95 -4.64 20.12
C PRO A 290 -3.63 -4.26 20.81
N VAL A 291 -2.53 -4.14 20.05
CA VAL A 291 -1.21 -3.74 20.54
C VAL A 291 -0.59 -2.65 19.67
N PRO A 292 0.36 -1.86 20.21
CA PRO A 292 1.06 -0.85 19.44
C PRO A 292 1.77 -1.46 18.22
N PRO A 293 1.49 -0.96 16.99
CA PRO A 293 2.10 -1.46 15.76
C PRO A 293 3.55 -0.97 15.63
N THR A 294 4.49 -1.68 16.23
CA THR A 294 5.92 -1.32 16.22
C THR A 294 6.63 -1.71 14.93
N LEU A 295 6.10 -2.69 14.19
CA LEU A 295 6.68 -3.19 12.94
C LEU A 295 5.60 -3.27 11.86
N LEU A 296 5.92 -2.81 10.65
CA LEU A 296 5.02 -2.82 9.50
C LEU A 296 5.75 -3.33 8.26
N ALA A 297 5.16 -4.30 7.58
CA ALA A 297 5.72 -4.86 6.35
C ALA A 297 4.64 -5.10 5.30
N TRP A 298 4.59 -4.23 4.28
CA TRP A 298 3.74 -4.44 3.10
C TRP A 298 4.24 -5.61 2.25
N HIS A 299 3.31 -6.49 1.88
CA HIS A 299 3.59 -7.57 0.95
C HIS A 299 4.02 -6.99 -0.41
N PRO A 300 5.02 -7.57 -1.11
CA PRO A 300 5.49 -7.07 -2.40
C PRO A 300 4.40 -6.97 -3.48
N ALA A 301 3.37 -7.82 -3.42
CA ALA A 301 2.22 -7.77 -4.33
C ALA A 301 1.18 -6.69 -3.96
N GLY A 302 1.33 -6.00 -2.83
CA GLY A 302 0.51 -4.85 -2.44
C GLY A 302 -0.86 -5.16 -1.82
N ALA A 303 -1.31 -6.41 -1.78
CA ALA A 303 -2.65 -6.73 -1.28
C ALA A 303 -2.79 -6.72 0.24
N VAL A 304 -1.69 -7.01 0.96
CA VAL A 304 -1.70 -7.27 2.41
C VAL A 304 -0.54 -6.56 3.08
N VAL A 305 -0.77 -6.10 4.29
CA VAL A 305 0.27 -5.63 5.21
C VAL A 305 0.26 -6.46 6.48
N VAL A 306 1.46 -6.85 6.93
CA VAL A 306 1.65 -7.51 8.22
C VAL A 306 2.11 -6.47 9.23
N VAL A 307 1.47 -6.51 10.40
CA VAL A 307 1.68 -5.60 11.51
C VAL A 307 2.16 -6.41 12.70
N GLY A 308 3.36 -6.09 13.20
CA GLY A 308 3.95 -6.69 14.39
C GLY A 308 3.87 -5.73 15.58
N GLY A 309 3.58 -6.27 16.76
CA GLY A 309 3.51 -5.48 17.98
C GLY A 309 3.60 -6.32 19.26
N GLY A 310 3.77 -5.64 20.39
CA GLY A 310 3.76 -6.26 21.72
C GLY A 310 4.82 -7.34 21.94
N GLN A 311 4.41 -8.46 22.54
CA GLN A 311 5.26 -9.63 22.81
C GLN A 311 5.18 -10.66 21.66
N ALA A 312 5.54 -10.22 20.44
CA ALA A 312 5.47 -11.02 19.20
C ALA A 312 4.04 -11.41 18.78
N GLU A 313 3.14 -10.43 18.78
CA GLU A 313 1.83 -10.55 18.14
C GLU A 313 1.90 -10.07 16.69
N LEU A 314 1.32 -10.86 15.78
CA LEU A 314 1.19 -10.51 14.36
C LEU A 314 -0.27 -10.34 13.98
N MET A 315 -0.54 -9.31 13.20
CA MET A 315 -1.84 -9.04 12.60
C MET A 315 -1.66 -8.85 11.10
N CYS A 316 -2.71 -9.15 10.33
CA CYS A 316 -2.73 -8.90 8.90
C CYS A 316 -3.90 -8.01 8.55
N PHE A 317 -3.67 -7.04 7.68
CA PHE A 317 -4.71 -6.18 7.14
C PHE A 317 -4.64 -6.22 5.61
N ASP A 318 -5.79 -6.12 4.96
CA ASP A 318 -5.85 -5.92 3.52
C ASP A 318 -5.55 -4.45 3.15
N VAL A 319 -5.45 -4.18 1.85
CA VAL A 319 -5.19 -2.84 1.31
C VAL A 319 -6.24 -1.80 1.73
N GLY A 320 -7.46 -2.23 2.08
CA GLY A 320 -8.53 -1.38 2.61
C GLY A 320 -8.48 -1.20 4.14
N LEU A 321 -7.38 -1.62 4.79
CA LEU A 321 -7.22 -1.63 6.26
C LEU A 321 -8.24 -2.51 7.02
N ALA A 322 -8.89 -3.47 6.37
CA ALA A 322 -9.74 -4.43 7.07
C ALA A 322 -8.90 -5.63 7.57
N PRO A 323 -9.11 -6.09 8.82
CA PRO A 323 -8.32 -7.18 9.38
C PRO A 323 -8.58 -8.50 8.65
N LEU A 324 -7.51 -9.27 8.45
CA LEU A 324 -7.50 -10.61 7.89
C LEU A 324 -7.24 -11.61 9.00
N GLY A 325 -8.06 -12.64 9.04
CA GLY A 325 -7.86 -13.74 9.97
C GLY A 325 -6.73 -14.66 9.52
N LEU A 326 -5.88 -15.04 10.48
CA LEU A 326 -4.74 -15.94 10.30
C LEU A 326 -5.04 -17.28 10.96
N ALA A 327 -4.68 -18.36 10.28
CA ALA A 327 -4.73 -19.72 10.79
C ALA A 327 -3.44 -20.45 10.41
N LEU A 328 -2.83 -21.15 11.38
CA LEU A 328 -1.67 -21.98 11.13
C LEU A 328 -2.12 -23.32 10.52
N VAL A 329 -1.56 -23.70 9.38
CA VAL A 329 -1.98 -24.89 8.60
C VAL A 329 -1.88 -26.20 9.40
N ALA A 330 -0.98 -26.27 10.37
CA ALA A 330 -0.76 -27.48 11.18
C ALA A 330 -1.71 -27.61 12.39
N GLU A 331 -2.48 -26.57 12.73
CA GLU A 331 -3.35 -26.56 13.90
C GLU A 331 -4.82 -26.37 13.47
N GLU A 332 -5.73 -27.22 13.97
CA GLU A 332 -7.20 -27.11 13.75
C GLU A 332 -7.80 -25.93 14.54
N VAL A 333 -7.26 -24.72 14.37
CA VAL A 333 -7.72 -23.54 15.11
C VAL A 333 -8.54 -22.64 14.20
N ALA A 334 -9.66 -22.16 14.73
CA ALA A 334 -10.47 -21.12 14.09
C ALA A 334 -9.60 -19.89 13.81
N SER A 335 -9.69 -19.39 12.58
CA SER A 335 -8.98 -18.18 12.13
C SER A 335 -9.08 -17.04 13.15
N SER A 336 -7.93 -16.52 13.60
CA SER A 336 -7.82 -15.42 14.57
C SER A 336 -7.33 -14.13 13.91
N ALA A 337 -7.84 -12.97 14.33
CA ALA A 337 -7.36 -11.67 13.85
C ALA A 337 -5.94 -11.33 14.32
N THR A 338 -5.47 -11.98 15.39
CA THR A 338 -4.13 -11.78 15.96
C THR A 338 -3.48 -13.13 16.22
N LEU A 339 -2.31 -13.35 15.63
CA LEU A 339 -1.48 -14.53 15.81
C LEU A 339 -0.45 -14.25 16.91
N ARG A 340 -0.52 -15.00 18.01
CA ARG A 340 0.37 -14.85 19.16
C ARG A 340 1.54 -15.83 19.07
N LEU A 341 2.63 -15.42 18.43
CA LEU A 341 3.78 -16.31 18.19
C LEU A 341 4.43 -16.82 19.47
N ALA A 342 4.38 -16.05 20.55
CA ALA A 342 4.90 -16.46 21.86
C ALA A 342 4.22 -17.71 22.44
N GLN A 343 3.05 -18.10 21.93
CA GLN A 343 2.39 -19.35 22.34
C GLN A 343 2.98 -20.58 21.64
N HIS A 344 3.49 -20.41 20.42
CA HIS A 344 4.03 -21.50 19.59
C HIS A 344 5.55 -21.57 19.65
N LEU A 345 6.21 -20.47 20.02
CA LEU A 345 7.67 -20.36 20.10
C LEU A 345 8.10 -20.04 21.53
N ARG A 346 9.10 -20.76 22.03
CA ARG A 346 9.76 -20.43 23.29
C ARG A 346 10.75 -19.28 23.05
N CYS A 347 10.24 -18.07 22.96
CA CYS A 347 11.05 -16.86 22.80
C CYS A 347 11.02 -16.05 24.10
N SER A 348 12.18 -15.66 24.62
CA SER A 348 12.29 -14.71 25.74
C SER A 348 12.34 -13.24 25.28
N GLY A 349 12.54 -13.00 23.97
CA GLY A 349 12.68 -11.68 23.36
C GLY A 349 11.49 -11.28 22.50
N GLY A 350 11.28 -9.96 22.36
CA GLY A 350 10.28 -9.38 21.47
C GLY A 350 10.65 -9.50 19.99
N LEU A 351 9.67 -9.28 19.12
CA LEU A 351 9.88 -9.24 17.67
C LEU A 351 10.59 -7.93 17.28
N GLU A 352 11.71 -8.03 16.57
CA GLU A 352 12.56 -6.88 16.19
C GLU A 352 12.50 -6.53 14.70
N ALA A 353 12.25 -7.51 13.83
CA ALA A 353 12.22 -7.26 12.39
C ALA A 353 11.20 -8.15 11.66
N LEU A 354 10.61 -7.56 10.62
CA LEU A 354 9.72 -8.17 9.65
C LEU A 354 10.28 -7.90 8.26
N GLN A 355 10.55 -8.94 7.46
CA GLN A 355 11.05 -8.76 6.11
C GLN A 355 10.40 -9.77 5.17
N TRP A 356 9.72 -9.29 4.13
CA TRP A 356 9.24 -10.15 3.06
C TRP A 356 10.38 -10.64 2.18
N GLY A 357 10.25 -11.87 1.70
CA GLY A 357 11.13 -12.35 0.66
C GLY A 357 10.98 -11.53 -0.62
N THR A 358 12.10 -11.34 -1.33
CA THR A 358 12.15 -10.60 -2.59
C THR A 358 12.63 -11.53 -3.70
N GLY A 359 11.88 -11.64 -4.80
CA GLY A 359 12.36 -12.34 -6.00
C GLY A 359 13.59 -11.67 -6.60
N LEU A 360 14.52 -12.45 -7.18
CA LEU A 360 15.72 -11.96 -7.86
C LEU A 360 15.42 -10.92 -8.96
N ASP A 361 14.25 -11.03 -9.61
CA ASP A 361 13.85 -10.15 -10.72
C ASP A 361 12.98 -8.96 -10.26
N GLY A 362 12.76 -8.79 -8.95
CA GLY A 362 11.85 -7.76 -8.43
C GLY A 362 10.39 -7.91 -8.89
N GLY A 363 10.04 -9.07 -9.45
CA GLY A 363 8.69 -9.44 -9.86
C GLY A 363 7.82 -9.86 -8.67
N PRO A 364 6.48 -9.75 -8.78
CA PRO A 364 5.53 -10.17 -7.76
C PRO A 364 5.51 -11.70 -7.55
N GLU A 365 6.11 -12.47 -8.46
CA GLU A 365 6.30 -13.90 -8.33
C GLU A 365 7.58 -14.18 -7.54
N GLY A 366 7.46 -14.65 -6.29
CA GLY A 366 8.62 -15.37 -5.76
C GLY A 366 8.67 -15.71 -4.28
N THR A 367 8.03 -15.00 -3.35
CA THR A 367 8.05 -15.44 -1.95
C THR A 367 6.93 -14.82 -1.10
N ASP A 368 5.81 -15.53 -0.94
CA ASP A 368 4.85 -15.29 0.15
C ASP A 368 5.43 -15.69 1.52
N VAL A 369 6.74 -15.51 1.71
CA VAL A 369 7.48 -15.89 2.91
C VAL A 369 7.90 -14.63 3.63
N LEU A 370 7.44 -14.49 4.87
CA LEU A 370 7.82 -13.43 5.79
C LEU A 370 8.85 -13.97 6.76
N MET A 371 10.01 -13.33 6.81
CA MET A 371 11.04 -13.58 7.80
C MET A 371 10.78 -12.76 9.06
N LEU A 372 11.01 -13.40 10.21
CA LEU A 372 10.81 -12.86 11.55
C LEU A 372 12.12 -12.95 12.33
N ALA A 373 12.51 -11.85 12.95
CA ALA A 373 13.66 -11.78 13.85
C ALA A 373 13.20 -11.51 15.27
N PHE A 374 13.58 -12.37 16.20
CA PHE A 374 13.35 -12.15 17.62
C PHE A 374 14.61 -11.62 18.28
N HIS A 375 14.44 -10.77 19.29
CA HIS A 375 15.54 -10.27 20.09
C HIS A 375 16.31 -11.44 20.70
N CYS A 376 17.61 -11.50 20.42
CA CYS A 376 18.50 -12.62 20.79
C CYS A 376 18.14 -13.99 20.17
N GLY A 377 17.39 -13.98 19.07
CA GLY A 377 16.87 -15.18 18.41
C GLY A 377 15.59 -15.72 19.06
N PRO A 378 14.95 -16.76 18.47
CA PRO A 378 15.28 -17.46 17.24
C PRO A 378 14.94 -16.67 15.96
N LEU A 379 15.27 -17.25 14.80
CA LEU A 379 14.77 -16.80 13.50
C LEU A 379 13.56 -17.66 13.11
N ALA A 380 12.53 -17.04 12.54
CA ALA A 380 11.39 -17.77 12.01
C ALA A 380 11.02 -17.31 10.60
N ALA A 381 10.38 -18.19 9.84
CA ALA A 381 9.87 -17.92 8.51
C ALA A 381 8.41 -18.36 8.46
N LEU A 382 7.50 -17.45 8.10
CA LEU A 382 6.09 -17.72 7.90
C LEU A 382 5.78 -17.73 6.42
N ARG A 383 5.26 -18.84 5.91
CA ARG A 383 4.76 -18.92 4.54
C ARG A 383 3.25 -18.69 4.52
N PHE A 384 2.84 -17.60 3.87
CA PHE A 384 1.46 -17.27 3.62
C PHE A 384 0.95 -18.06 2.40
N ARG A 385 -0.31 -18.48 2.45
CA ARG A 385 -1.00 -19.12 1.34
C ARG A 385 -2.46 -18.71 1.34
N LEU A 386 -2.92 -18.13 0.23
CA LEU A 386 -4.32 -17.70 0.08
C LEU A 386 -5.20 -18.81 -0.50
N GLY A 387 -5.59 -19.79 0.32
CA GLY A 387 -6.50 -20.86 -0.09
C GLY A 387 -6.01 -21.71 -1.28
N ALA A 388 -6.77 -22.75 -1.64
CA ALA A 388 -6.38 -23.65 -2.73
C ALA A 388 -6.70 -23.10 -4.14
N LEU A 389 -7.67 -22.19 -4.24
CA LEU A 389 -8.23 -21.73 -5.52
C LEU A 389 -7.56 -20.46 -6.07
N SER A 390 -6.71 -19.78 -5.30
CA SER A 390 -6.02 -18.57 -5.73
C SER A 390 -4.62 -18.86 -6.30
N GLY A 391 -4.29 -20.13 -6.56
CA GLY A 391 -2.96 -20.53 -7.05
C GLY A 391 -1.81 -20.21 -6.10
N GLY A 392 -2.10 -19.82 -4.85
CA GLY A 392 -1.12 -19.34 -3.89
C GLY A 392 -0.79 -17.85 -3.99
N GLN A 393 -1.30 -17.11 -4.99
CA GLN A 393 -1.01 -15.69 -5.17
C GLN A 393 -1.74 -14.83 -4.12
N MET A 394 -1.04 -13.81 -3.64
CA MET A 394 -1.51 -12.83 -2.63
C MET A 394 -1.73 -11.45 -3.25
N GLY A 395 -2.35 -11.40 -4.44
CA GLY A 395 -2.67 -10.15 -5.12
C GLY A 395 -4.01 -9.54 -4.68
N PRO A 396 -4.26 -8.25 -4.98
CA PRO A 396 -5.49 -7.57 -4.59
C PRO A 396 -6.75 -8.23 -5.20
N GLY A 397 -6.65 -8.70 -6.45
CA GLY A 397 -7.72 -9.43 -7.13
C GLY A 397 -8.09 -10.74 -6.45
N GLU A 398 -7.10 -11.57 -6.11
CA GLU A 398 -7.32 -12.86 -5.43
C GLU A 398 -7.93 -12.67 -4.05
N LEU A 399 -7.47 -11.64 -3.31
CA LEU A 399 -7.98 -11.32 -1.99
C LEU A 399 -9.43 -10.83 -2.03
N LEU A 400 -9.77 -10.00 -3.02
CA LEU A 400 -11.14 -9.57 -3.28
C LEU A 400 -12.05 -10.77 -3.54
N GLN A 401 -11.63 -11.73 -4.39
CA GLN A 401 -12.41 -12.95 -4.62
C GLN A 401 -12.60 -13.76 -3.35
N GLN A 402 -11.56 -13.86 -2.51
CA GLN A 402 -11.63 -14.59 -1.26
C GLN A 402 -12.61 -13.93 -0.27
N ARG A 403 -12.61 -12.60 -0.16
CA ARG A 403 -13.59 -11.85 0.64
C ARG A 403 -15.02 -12.09 0.16
N LEU A 404 -15.26 -12.08 -1.16
CA LEU A 404 -16.58 -12.37 -1.74
C LEU A 404 -17.05 -13.79 -1.41
N ARG A 405 -16.17 -14.80 -1.46
CA ARG A 405 -16.48 -16.18 -1.08
C ARG A 405 -16.87 -16.31 0.39
N CYS A 406 -16.26 -15.52 1.26
CA CYS A 406 -16.62 -15.44 2.68
C CYS A 406 -17.88 -14.59 2.94
N GLY A 407 -18.55 -14.07 1.92
CA GLY A 407 -19.72 -13.19 2.04
C GLY A 407 -19.38 -11.78 2.55
N GLN A 408 -18.11 -11.42 2.62
CA GLN A 408 -17.58 -10.16 3.15
C GLN A 408 -17.53 -9.08 2.04
N VAL A 409 -18.70 -8.67 1.55
CA VAL A 409 -18.81 -7.76 0.39
C VAL A 409 -18.27 -6.36 0.70
N SER A 410 -18.55 -5.81 1.88
CA SER A 410 -18.08 -4.47 2.26
C SER A 410 -16.55 -4.38 2.30
N GLN A 411 -15.89 -5.43 2.79
CA GLN A 411 -14.42 -5.52 2.77
C GLN A 411 -13.88 -5.70 1.34
N ALA A 412 -14.57 -6.50 0.50
CA ALA A 412 -14.21 -6.63 -0.91
C ALA A 412 -14.31 -5.29 -1.67
N LEU A 413 -15.32 -4.46 -1.35
CA LEU A 413 -15.45 -3.11 -1.88
C LEU A 413 -14.31 -2.20 -1.41
N GLY A 414 -13.92 -2.27 -0.13
CA GLY A 414 -12.77 -1.51 0.38
C GLY A 414 -11.47 -1.82 -0.37
N ILE A 415 -11.25 -3.08 -0.74
CA ILE A 415 -10.12 -3.49 -1.60
C ILE A 415 -10.26 -2.85 -2.99
N LEU A 416 -11.42 -2.96 -3.64
CA LEU A 416 -11.67 -2.41 -4.96
C LEU A 416 -11.52 -0.87 -5.00
N GLU A 417 -11.95 -0.18 -3.95
CA GLU A 417 -11.79 1.28 -3.81
C GLU A 417 -10.33 1.70 -3.66
N ALA A 418 -9.48 0.85 -3.09
CA ALA A 418 -8.06 1.11 -2.91
C ALA A 418 -7.22 0.74 -4.15
N MET A 419 -7.76 -0.06 -5.07
CA MET A 419 -7.09 -0.36 -6.34
C MET A 419 -7.01 0.88 -7.25
N ASP A 420 -5.97 0.92 -8.08
CA ASP A 420 -5.74 2.01 -9.01
C ASP A 420 -6.08 1.61 -10.45
N TRP A 421 -7.15 2.20 -10.99
CA TRP A 421 -7.59 1.99 -12.37
C TRP A 421 -6.55 2.39 -13.42
N SER A 422 -5.61 3.28 -13.09
CA SER A 422 -4.59 3.73 -14.05
C SER A 422 -3.50 2.69 -14.31
N THR A 423 -3.21 1.85 -13.32
CA THR A 423 -2.16 0.82 -13.39
C THR A 423 -2.75 -0.59 -13.49
N MET A 424 -3.92 -0.83 -12.91
CA MET A 424 -4.54 -2.15 -12.76
C MET A 424 -5.95 -2.20 -13.38
N GLY A 425 -6.18 -1.54 -14.52
CA GLY A 425 -7.51 -1.39 -15.13
C GLY A 425 -8.28 -2.70 -15.32
N ASP A 426 -7.61 -3.74 -15.84
CA ASP A 426 -8.21 -5.07 -16.06
C ASP A 426 -8.62 -5.74 -14.73
N GLU A 427 -7.74 -5.72 -13.73
CA GLU A 427 -8.02 -6.31 -12.41
C GLU A 427 -9.15 -5.56 -11.69
N CYS A 428 -9.17 -4.22 -11.77
CA CYS A 428 -10.27 -3.39 -11.27
C CYS A 428 -11.59 -3.76 -11.94
N TYR A 429 -11.61 -3.92 -13.27
CA TYR A 429 -12.80 -4.33 -14.00
C TYR A 429 -13.27 -5.73 -13.61
N GLN A 430 -12.36 -6.71 -13.52
CA GLN A 430 -12.68 -8.06 -13.09
C GLN A 430 -13.20 -8.09 -11.65
N GLY A 431 -12.61 -7.30 -10.76
CA GLY A 431 -13.07 -7.11 -9.38
C GLY A 431 -14.48 -6.55 -9.32
N LEU A 432 -14.74 -5.44 -10.01
CA LEU A 432 -16.07 -4.82 -10.10
C LEU A 432 -17.10 -5.78 -10.71
N SER A 433 -16.75 -6.47 -11.79
CA SER A 433 -17.59 -7.49 -12.42
C SER A 433 -17.96 -8.59 -11.42
N SER A 434 -16.99 -9.06 -10.64
CA SER A 434 -17.18 -10.15 -9.69
C SER A 434 -18.09 -9.73 -8.53
N VAL A 435 -17.87 -8.55 -7.96
CA VAL A 435 -18.71 -7.99 -6.88
C VAL A 435 -20.15 -7.80 -7.38
N THR A 436 -20.33 -7.14 -8.52
CA THR A 436 -21.66 -6.84 -9.08
C THR A 436 -22.40 -8.12 -9.49
N ASN A 437 -21.73 -9.08 -10.13
CA ASN A 437 -22.34 -10.37 -10.48
C ASN A 437 -22.73 -11.19 -9.25
N TYR A 438 -21.90 -11.18 -8.20
CA TYR A 438 -22.22 -11.83 -6.93
C TYR A 438 -23.49 -11.22 -6.30
N LEU A 439 -23.55 -9.90 -6.20
CA LEU A 439 -24.69 -9.19 -5.60
C LEU A 439 -25.99 -9.34 -6.41
N LEU A 440 -25.91 -9.28 -7.76
CA LEU A 440 -27.08 -9.43 -8.63
C LEU A 440 -27.72 -10.84 -8.61
N ARG A 441 -27.00 -11.85 -8.08
CA ARG A 441 -27.54 -13.21 -7.88
C ARG A 441 -28.32 -13.35 -6.57
N LEU A 442 -28.11 -12.44 -5.63
CA LEU A 442 -28.80 -12.42 -4.35
C LEU A 442 -30.09 -11.60 -4.43
N GLU A 443 -31.00 -11.81 -3.50
CA GLU A 443 -32.21 -10.99 -3.39
C GLU A 443 -31.85 -9.55 -2.98
N LEU A 444 -32.55 -8.55 -3.52
CA LEU A 444 -32.26 -7.16 -3.15
C LEU A 444 -32.70 -6.85 -1.71
N ASN A 445 -31.79 -6.31 -0.91
CA ASN A 445 -32.08 -5.67 0.37
C ASN A 445 -31.41 -4.28 0.40
N ALA A 446 -31.69 -3.45 1.41
CA ALA A 446 -31.16 -2.09 1.49
C ALA A 446 -29.62 -2.05 1.55
N GLU A 447 -28.99 -3.05 2.17
CA GLU A 447 -27.53 -3.15 2.27
C GLU A 447 -26.89 -3.50 0.92
N ARG A 448 -27.42 -4.51 0.21
CA ARG A 448 -26.97 -4.96 -1.12
C ARG A 448 -27.19 -3.88 -2.17
N GLU A 449 -28.27 -3.11 -2.03
CA GLU A 449 -28.53 -1.94 -2.85
C GLU A 449 -27.43 -0.88 -2.66
N ALA A 450 -27.09 -0.55 -1.41
CA ALA A 450 -25.98 0.35 -1.10
C ALA A 450 -24.62 -0.21 -1.56
N GLN A 451 -24.39 -1.51 -1.45
CA GLN A 451 -23.16 -2.17 -1.92
C GLN A 451 -23.05 -2.14 -3.46
N LEU A 452 -24.16 -2.32 -4.20
CA LEU A 452 -24.18 -2.18 -5.66
C LEU A 452 -23.96 -0.73 -6.10
N GLU A 453 -24.56 0.23 -5.41
CA GLU A 453 -24.32 1.66 -5.62
C GLU A 453 -22.84 2.01 -5.35
N ALA A 454 -22.26 1.52 -4.25
CA ALA A 454 -20.85 1.71 -3.93
C ALA A 454 -19.93 1.08 -4.98
N ALA A 455 -20.21 -0.16 -5.42
CA ALA A 455 -19.45 -0.87 -6.45
C ALA A 455 -19.37 -0.07 -7.77
N LEU A 456 -20.51 0.43 -8.24
CA LEU A 456 -20.57 1.27 -9.44
C LEU A 456 -19.96 2.66 -9.18
N GLY A 457 -20.10 3.16 -7.96
CA GLY A 457 -19.53 4.43 -7.49
C GLY A 457 -18.01 4.48 -7.59
N VAL A 458 -17.30 3.35 -7.42
CA VAL A 458 -15.85 3.27 -7.61
C VAL A 458 -15.41 3.77 -9.00
N PHE A 459 -16.23 3.54 -10.03
CA PHE A 459 -15.94 3.98 -11.39
C PHE A 459 -16.59 5.31 -11.77
N TYR A 460 -17.88 5.51 -11.43
CA TYR A 460 -18.63 6.69 -11.85
C TYR A 460 -18.42 7.92 -10.96
N THR A 461 -18.11 7.71 -9.68
CA THR A 461 -17.92 8.79 -8.70
C THR A 461 -16.59 8.59 -7.96
N PRO A 462 -15.44 8.47 -8.65
CA PRO A 462 -14.18 8.25 -7.97
C PRO A 462 -13.77 9.55 -7.23
N PRO A 463 -13.07 9.44 -6.09
CA PRO A 463 -12.60 10.61 -5.35
C PRO A 463 -11.56 11.42 -6.14
N VAL A 464 -10.81 10.76 -7.02
CA VAL A 464 -9.93 11.38 -8.00
C VAL A 464 -10.43 10.97 -9.39
N PRO A 465 -10.73 11.90 -10.30
CA PRO A 465 -11.20 11.57 -11.64
C PRO A 465 -10.23 10.63 -12.37
N HIS A 466 -10.79 9.60 -13.02
CA HIS A 466 -10.03 8.70 -13.88
C HIS A 466 -9.51 9.45 -15.12
N SER A 467 -8.43 8.96 -15.72
CA SER A 467 -7.94 9.51 -16.98
C SER A 467 -8.91 9.22 -18.13
N ASP A 468 -8.88 10.07 -19.17
CA ASP A 468 -9.74 9.90 -20.34
C ASP A 468 -9.55 8.54 -21.02
N ALA A 469 -8.34 7.97 -20.96
CA ALA A 469 -8.02 6.65 -21.50
C ALA A 469 -8.80 5.53 -20.79
N VAL A 470 -8.79 5.53 -19.45
CA VAL A 470 -9.54 4.55 -18.63
C VAL A 470 -11.04 4.69 -18.87
N LEU A 471 -11.54 5.92 -18.96
CA LEU A 471 -12.95 6.17 -19.23
C LEU A 471 -13.37 5.65 -20.61
N LEU A 472 -12.56 5.86 -21.64
CA LEU A 472 -12.87 5.40 -23.00
C LEU A 472 -12.97 3.86 -23.08
N GLU A 473 -12.08 3.16 -22.38
CA GLU A 473 -11.98 1.70 -22.42
C GLU A 473 -13.07 0.99 -21.60
N TYR A 474 -13.30 1.43 -20.36
CA TYR A 474 -14.13 0.68 -19.41
C TYR A 474 -15.58 1.19 -19.27
N ARG A 475 -15.90 2.38 -19.79
CA ARG A 475 -17.24 2.98 -19.61
C ARG A 475 -18.36 2.14 -20.23
N GLU A 476 -18.19 1.61 -21.43
CA GLU A 476 -19.23 0.79 -22.08
C GLU A 476 -19.42 -0.56 -21.36
N PRO A 477 -18.35 -1.33 -21.05
CA PRO A 477 -18.47 -2.55 -20.25
C PRO A 477 -19.16 -2.33 -18.90
N ILE A 478 -18.83 -1.25 -18.19
CA ILE A 478 -19.40 -0.96 -16.86
C ILE A 478 -20.86 -0.50 -16.96
N SER A 479 -21.22 0.25 -18.02
CA SER A 479 -22.60 0.65 -18.28
C SER A 479 -23.54 -0.56 -18.38
N LYS A 480 -23.07 -1.70 -18.90
CA LYS A 480 -23.86 -2.95 -18.96
C LYS A 480 -24.24 -3.46 -17.56
N TYR A 481 -23.35 -3.32 -16.57
CA TYR A 481 -23.66 -3.68 -15.18
C TYR A 481 -24.61 -2.69 -14.52
N ALA A 482 -24.44 -1.39 -14.78
CA ALA A 482 -25.35 -0.35 -14.30
C ALA A 482 -26.79 -0.55 -14.85
N ARG A 483 -26.91 -0.92 -16.14
CA ARG A 483 -28.17 -1.34 -16.77
C ARG A 483 -28.76 -2.57 -16.11
N ARG A 484 -27.96 -3.60 -15.79
CA ARG A 484 -28.44 -4.79 -15.09
C ARG A 484 -28.96 -4.46 -13.69
N PHE A 485 -28.27 -3.58 -12.96
CA PHE A 485 -28.72 -3.09 -11.66
C PHE A 485 -30.05 -2.33 -11.75
N PHE A 486 -30.22 -1.47 -12.75
CA PHE A 486 -31.50 -0.81 -13.03
C PHE A 486 -32.66 -1.81 -13.18
N HIS A 487 -32.49 -2.84 -14.00
CA HIS A 487 -33.53 -3.87 -14.18
C HIS A 487 -33.78 -4.67 -12.89
N HIS A 488 -32.73 -4.89 -12.10
CA HIS A 488 -32.85 -5.55 -10.81
C HIS A 488 -33.68 -4.71 -9.82
N LEU A 489 -33.49 -3.39 -9.77
CA LEU A 489 -34.32 -2.46 -8.98
C LEU A 489 -35.79 -2.47 -9.43
N LEU A 490 -36.07 -2.52 -10.74
CA LEU A 490 -37.43 -2.60 -11.28
C LEU A 490 -38.15 -3.89 -10.89
N ARG A 491 -37.42 -5.02 -10.82
CA ARG A 491 -37.97 -6.31 -10.36
C ARG A 491 -38.42 -6.22 -8.91
N HIS A 492 -37.63 -5.55 -8.07
CA HIS A 492 -37.90 -5.36 -6.63
C HIS A 492 -38.71 -4.09 -6.30
N GLN A 493 -39.33 -3.44 -7.30
CA GLN A 493 -40.24 -2.29 -7.13
C GLN A 493 -39.60 -1.02 -6.51
N ARG A 494 -38.28 -0.87 -6.63
CA ARG A 494 -37.53 0.32 -6.18
C ARG A 494 -37.47 1.39 -7.27
N PHE A 495 -38.63 1.90 -7.68
CA PHE A 495 -38.73 2.78 -8.86
C PHE A 495 -38.01 4.12 -8.72
N GLU A 496 -38.05 4.74 -7.54
CA GLU A 496 -37.41 6.05 -7.31
C GLU A 496 -35.89 5.98 -7.55
N LYS A 497 -35.22 4.97 -6.98
CA LYS A 497 -33.79 4.76 -7.17
C LYS A 497 -33.43 4.29 -8.58
N ALA A 498 -34.27 3.43 -9.19
CA ALA A 498 -34.08 3.05 -10.58
C ALA A 498 -34.10 4.28 -11.50
N PHE A 499 -35.01 5.23 -11.23
CA PHE A 499 -35.09 6.47 -11.99
C PHE A 499 -33.86 7.36 -11.79
N LEU A 500 -33.42 7.56 -10.54
CA LEU A 500 -32.20 8.34 -10.25
C LEU A 500 -30.98 7.75 -10.97
N LEU A 501 -30.82 6.42 -10.91
CA LEU A 501 -29.75 5.72 -11.60
C LEU A 501 -29.82 5.91 -13.14
N ALA A 502 -31.02 5.91 -13.72
CA ALA A 502 -31.19 6.14 -15.16
C ALA A 502 -30.82 7.57 -15.57
N VAL A 503 -31.07 8.55 -14.71
CA VAL A 503 -30.62 9.94 -14.90
C VAL A 503 -29.11 10.02 -14.82
N ASP A 504 -28.49 9.40 -13.81
CA ASP A 504 -27.04 9.44 -13.58
C ASP A 504 -26.24 8.76 -14.71
N ILE A 505 -26.79 7.72 -15.35
CA ILE A 505 -26.15 7.03 -16.49
C ILE A 505 -26.39 7.76 -17.83
N GLU A 506 -27.28 8.76 -17.87
CA GLU A 506 -27.69 9.50 -19.08
C GLU A 506 -28.24 8.60 -20.21
N ALA A 507 -28.81 7.44 -19.86
CA ALA A 507 -29.28 6.44 -20.82
C ALA A 507 -30.74 6.69 -21.23
N ARG A 508 -30.93 7.34 -22.39
CA ARG A 508 -32.25 7.67 -22.96
C ARG A 508 -33.17 6.45 -23.16
N ASP A 509 -32.59 5.27 -23.41
CA ASP A 509 -33.28 4.00 -23.63
C ASP A 509 -33.86 3.39 -22.34
N LEU A 510 -33.15 3.46 -21.22
CA LEU A 510 -33.64 2.94 -19.93
C LEU A 510 -34.85 3.73 -19.40
N PHE A 511 -34.90 5.03 -19.71
CA PHE A 511 -35.99 5.91 -19.32
C PHE A 511 -37.35 5.48 -19.93
N MET A 512 -37.33 5.08 -21.21
CA MET A 512 -38.52 4.56 -21.91
C MET A 512 -39.00 3.22 -21.33
N VAL A 513 -38.07 2.38 -20.85
CA VAL A 513 -38.41 1.08 -20.24
C VAL A 513 -39.01 1.26 -18.83
N SER A 514 -38.53 2.23 -18.05
CA SER A 514 -39.14 2.55 -16.74
C SER A 514 -40.57 3.04 -16.86
N THR A 515 -40.87 3.92 -17.83
CA THR A 515 -42.22 4.47 -18.00
C THR A 515 -43.21 3.39 -18.44
N VAL A 516 -42.83 2.51 -19.37
CA VAL A 516 -43.69 1.41 -19.86
C VAL A 516 -43.90 0.33 -18.78
N SER A 517 -42.85 -0.07 -18.06
CA SER A 517 -42.95 -1.11 -17.02
C SER A 517 -43.76 -0.65 -15.80
N PHE A 518 -43.69 0.64 -15.47
CA PHE A 518 -44.48 1.24 -14.39
C PHE A 518 -45.97 1.33 -14.77
N VAL A 519 -46.26 1.81 -16.00
CA VAL A 519 -47.63 1.89 -16.53
C VAL A 519 -48.27 0.50 -16.58
N ALA A 520 -47.57 -0.52 -17.08
CA ALA A 520 -48.07 -1.90 -17.14
C ALA A 520 -48.35 -2.53 -15.76
N LYS A 521 -47.60 -2.17 -14.71
CA LYS A 521 -47.85 -2.64 -13.33
C LYS A 521 -48.99 -1.87 -12.64
N CYS A 522 -49.14 -0.58 -12.91
CA CYS A 522 -50.30 0.20 -12.44
C CYS A 522 -51.62 -0.33 -13.03
N ASP A 523 -51.61 -0.77 -14.29
CA ASP A 523 -52.80 -1.32 -14.96
C ASP A 523 -53.21 -2.71 -14.44
N THR A 524 -52.30 -3.44 -13.79
CA THR A 524 -52.53 -4.81 -13.28
C THR A 524 -52.78 -4.90 -11.77
N SER A 525 -52.66 -3.80 -11.01
CA SER A 525 -52.92 -3.78 -9.57
C SER A 525 -54.42 -3.52 -9.25
N PRO A 526 -55.07 -4.33 -8.39
CA PRO A 526 -56.51 -4.16 -8.09
C PRO A 526 -56.82 -3.00 -7.13
N ASP A 527 -55.81 -2.40 -6.49
CA ASP A 527 -56.00 -1.36 -5.48
C ASP A 527 -55.62 0.04 -6.01
N LYS A 528 -56.58 0.69 -6.68
CA LYS A 528 -56.42 1.99 -7.38
C LYS A 528 -56.10 3.19 -6.47
N ARG A 529 -55.93 3.00 -5.16
CA ARG A 529 -55.65 4.09 -4.19
C ARG A 529 -54.15 4.33 -3.96
N ASP A 530 -53.31 3.30 -3.97
CA ASP A 530 -51.85 3.47 -3.83
C ASP A 530 -51.16 3.91 -5.14
N CYS A 531 -51.76 3.66 -6.30
CA CYS A 531 -51.25 4.18 -7.57
C CYS A 531 -51.32 5.72 -7.66
N LYS A 532 -52.23 6.40 -6.94
CA LYS A 532 -52.41 7.86 -7.06
C LYS A 532 -51.30 8.67 -6.39
N SER A 533 -50.72 8.20 -5.29
CA SER A 533 -49.61 8.89 -4.61
C SER A 533 -48.30 8.73 -5.41
N HIS A 534 -48.02 7.53 -5.90
CA HIS A 534 -46.86 7.24 -6.75
C HIS A 534 -46.96 7.86 -8.15
N ASN A 535 -48.17 7.94 -8.74
CA ASN A 535 -48.41 8.69 -9.98
C ASN A 535 -48.05 10.17 -9.84
N GLY A 536 -48.32 10.81 -8.69
CA GLY A 536 -48.02 12.23 -8.48
C GLY A 536 -46.52 12.55 -8.46
N ILE A 537 -45.70 11.63 -7.96
CA ILE A 537 -44.24 11.78 -7.91
C ILE A 537 -43.66 11.51 -9.30
N SER A 538 -44.03 10.40 -9.94
CA SER A 538 -43.53 10.03 -11.28
C SER A 538 -43.94 11.01 -12.38
N PHE A 539 -45.17 11.58 -12.34
CA PHE A 539 -45.62 12.56 -13.34
C PHE A 539 -44.89 13.90 -13.20
N LYS A 540 -44.59 14.32 -11.95
CA LYS A 540 -43.77 15.51 -11.70
C LYS A 540 -42.34 15.33 -12.21
N PHE A 541 -41.74 14.15 -12.01
CA PHE A 541 -40.40 13.85 -12.52
C PHE A 541 -40.33 13.69 -14.05
N ALA A 542 -41.32 13.04 -14.66
CA ALA A 542 -41.43 12.94 -16.13
C ALA A 542 -41.62 14.32 -16.81
N CYS A 543 -42.42 15.20 -16.20
CA CYS A 543 -42.56 16.60 -16.66
C CYS A 543 -41.27 17.40 -16.49
N HIS A 544 -40.56 17.25 -15.36
CA HIS A 544 -39.29 17.92 -15.13
C HIS A 544 -38.20 17.47 -16.13
N PHE A 545 -38.16 16.18 -16.47
CA PHE A 545 -37.21 15.64 -17.44
C PHE A 545 -37.52 15.99 -18.89
N ASN A 546 -38.80 16.01 -19.29
CA ASN A 546 -39.20 16.57 -20.59
C ASN A 546 -38.78 18.04 -20.74
N THR A 547 -38.64 18.76 -19.62
CA THR A 547 -38.11 20.12 -19.59
C THR A 547 -36.58 20.15 -19.71
N LEU A 548 -35.86 19.14 -19.21
CA LEU A 548 -34.40 18.98 -19.35
C LEU A 548 -34.00 18.50 -20.76
N LEU A 549 -34.73 17.53 -21.34
CA LEU A 549 -34.57 17.09 -22.74
C LEU A 549 -34.83 18.21 -23.74
N LYS A 550 -35.87 19.03 -23.51
CA LYS A 550 -36.13 20.22 -24.34
C LYS A 550 -35.05 21.30 -24.23
N LYS A 551 -34.26 21.30 -23.15
CA LYS A 551 -33.09 22.19 -22.99
C LYS A 551 -31.82 21.64 -23.64
N SER A 552 -31.70 20.31 -23.82
CA SER A 552 -30.55 19.70 -24.51
C SER A 552 -30.71 19.61 -26.03
N ASP A 553 -31.94 19.61 -26.53
CA ASP A 553 -32.25 19.40 -27.95
C ASP A 553 -32.59 20.69 -28.73
N THR A 554 -32.17 21.89 -28.28
CA THR A 554 -32.27 23.11 -29.12
C THR A 554 -31.08 23.23 -30.06
N PRO A 555 -31.23 23.05 -31.39
CA PRO A 555 -30.17 23.36 -32.33
C PRO A 555 -30.09 24.89 -32.48
N SER A 556 -29.03 25.50 -31.94
CA SER A 556 -28.76 26.91 -32.16
C SER A 556 -28.25 27.14 -33.60
N LEU A 557 -29.17 27.32 -34.54
CA LEU A 557 -28.88 28.01 -35.79
C LEU A 557 -28.77 29.52 -35.50
N LYS A 558 -27.55 30.04 -35.38
CA LYS A 558 -26.99 31.15 -36.19
C LYS A 558 -25.74 31.79 -35.56
N SER A 559 -24.69 31.80 -36.37
CA SER A 559 -23.58 32.77 -36.54
C SER A 559 -22.63 33.12 -35.39
N ASN A 560 -21.39 32.63 -35.55
CA ASN A 560 -20.07 33.24 -35.28
C ASN A 560 -19.99 34.42 -34.28
N THR A 561 -19.37 34.18 -33.13
CA THR A 561 -18.14 34.87 -32.66
C THR A 561 -17.68 34.32 -31.29
N THR A 562 -16.35 34.15 -31.16
CA THR A 562 -15.48 33.98 -29.96
C THR A 562 -15.73 32.80 -28.98
N ASN A 563 -14.68 32.00 -28.79
CA ASN A 563 -14.74 30.60 -28.33
C ASN A 563 -14.12 30.34 -26.94
N GLU A 564 -13.99 31.36 -26.09
CA GLU A 564 -13.41 31.22 -24.73
C GLU A 564 -14.45 31.42 -23.61
N GLU A 565 -15.40 32.37 -23.72
CA GLU A 565 -16.39 32.64 -22.66
C GLU A 565 -17.47 31.56 -22.49
N LYS A 566 -17.68 30.67 -23.47
CA LYS A 566 -18.67 29.59 -23.37
C LYS A 566 -18.23 28.44 -22.45
N ARG A 567 -16.92 28.19 -22.29
CA ARG A 567 -16.41 27.06 -21.48
C ARG A 567 -16.51 27.30 -19.98
N ASP A 568 -16.37 28.56 -19.55
CA ASP A 568 -16.49 28.91 -18.12
C ASP A 568 -17.95 28.94 -17.66
N SER A 569 -18.88 29.38 -18.52
CA SER A 569 -20.32 29.37 -18.20
C SER A 569 -20.93 27.96 -18.08
N GLU A 570 -20.29 26.94 -18.66
CA GLU A 570 -20.69 25.53 -18.57
C GLU A 570 -20.07 24.83 -17.34
N ARG A 571 -18.91 25.28 -16.88
CA ARG A 571 -18.30 24.82 -15.61
C ARG A 571 -19.05 25.34 -14.40
N ASP A 572 -19.42 26.62 -14.38
CA ASP A 572 -20.16 27.22 -13.26
C ASP A 572 -21.57 26.61 -13.10
N LYS A 573 -22.18 26.17 -14.20
CA LYS A 573 -23.48 25.45 -14.17
C LYS A 573 -23.35 24.02 -13.67
N LYS A 574 -22.23 23.33 -13.94
CA LYS A 574 -21.95 21.99 -13.40
C LYS A 574 -21.66 22.04 -11.89
N GLU A 575 -20.97 23.08 -11.42
CA GLU A 575 -20.72 23.27 -9.98
C GLU A 575 -22.00 23.67 -9.21
N GLY A 576 -22.85 24.52 -9.79
CA GLY A 576 -24.13 24.91 -9.18
C GLY A 576 -25.13 23.75 -9.00
N LEU A 577 -25.14 22.79 -9.92
CA LEU A 577 -25.99 21.58 -9.81
C LEU A 577 -25.43 20.58 -8.79
N ALA A 578 -24.11 20.40 -8.71
CA ALA A 578 -23.48 19.52 -7.71
C ALA A 578 -23.66 20.03 -6.26
N LEU A 579 -23.66 21.35 -6.05
CA LEU A 579 -23.88 21.97 -4.74
C LEU A 579 -25.33 21.86 -4.25
N SER A 580 -26.31 21.88 -5.17
CA SER A 580 -27.73 21.73 -4.82
C SER A 580 -28.05 20.34 -4.27
N PHE A 581 -27.45 19.28 -4.82
CA PHE A 581 -27.72 17.89 -4.43
C PHE A 581 -26.93 17.41 -3.19
N ARG A 582 -25.85 18.09 -2.81
CA ARG A 582 -25.10 17.78 -1.56
C ARG A 582 -25.88 18.19 -0.30
N LYS A 583 -26.81 19.14 -0.42
CA LYS A 583 -27.58 19.69 0.71
C LYS A 583 -28.75 18.80 1.14
N GLU A 584 -29.29 17.97 0.24
CA GLU A 584 -30.38 17.03 0.56
C GLU A 584 -29.91 15.73 1.23
N ARG A 585 -28.62 15.37 1.13
CA ARG A 585 -28.05 14.18 1.79
C ARG A 585 -27.72 14.38 3.29
N GLY A 586 -27.81 15.60 3.82
CA GLY A 586 -27.37 15.98 5.18
C GLY A 586 -28.48 16.09 6.24
N GLY A 587 -29.66 15.49 6.04
CA GLY A 587 -30.82 15.66 6.91
C GLY A 587 -30.93 14.65 8.07
N GLY A 588 -29.91 14.53 8.93
CA GLY A 588 -29.93 13.73 10.17
C GLY A 588 -30.08 14.60 11.42
N LYS A 589 -31.18 14.43 12.16
CA LYS A 589 -31.63 15.16 13.36
C LYS A 589 -30.52 15.55 14.35
N ARG A 590 -30.42 16.84 14.69
CA ARG A 590 -29.96 17.32 16.01
C ARG A 590 -31.10 18.05 16.71
N ASN A 591 -31.51 17.50 17.86
CA ASN A 591 -32.52 18.10 18.73
C ASN A 591 -32.00 19.39 19.37
N ARG A 592 -32.91 20.37 19.46
CA ARG A 592 -32.77 21.66 20.13
C ARG A 592 -32.69 21.50 21.64
N ALA A 593 -31.86 22.31 22.29
CA ALA A 593 -32.18 22.92 23.58
C ALA A 593 -31.95 24.44 23.52
N ARG A 594 -32.98 25.18 23.95
CA ARG A 594 -33.13 26.63 24.15
C ARG A 594 -31.96 27.24 24.94
N ALA A 595 -31.37 28.35 24.50
CA ALA A 595 -31.79 29.76 24.69
C ALA A 595 -31.53 30.29 26.11
N ASP A 596 -30.56 31.21 26.25
CA ASP A 596 -30.83 32.50 26.89
C ASP A 596 -29.89 33.63 26.44
N ARG A 597 -30.41 34.85 26.51
CA ARG A 597 -29.87 36.12 25.98
C ARG A 597 -29.02 36.88 27.00
N GLY A 598 -28.17 37.79 26.48
CA GLY A 598 -27.65 38.98 27.18
C GLY A 598 -26.36 38.69 27.97
N GLN A 599 -25.33 39.54 28.01
CA GLN A 599 -25.23 40.98 27.83
C GLN A 599 -23.77 41.35 27.48
N LYS A 600 -23.62 42.47 26.78
CA LYS A 600 -22.36 43.22 26.63
C LYS A 600 -21.88 43.79 27.98
N SER A 601 -20.59 43.68 28.28
CA SER A 601 -19.67 44.75 28.72
C SER A 601 -18.26 44.17 28.86
N ILE A 602 -17.28 44.58 28.05
CA ILE A 602 -16.37 45.75 28.20
C ILE A 602 -15.29 45.55 29.29
N CYS A 603 -14.03 45.53 28.80
CA CYS A 603 -12.73 45.81 29.43
C CYS A 603 -12.27 44.87 30.57
N LYS A 604 -11.10 44.24 30.50
CA LYS A 604 -9.76 44.75 30.16
C LYS A 604 -8.91 43.67 29.50
#